data_AF-A0A2G4SPG4-F1
#
_entry.id   AF-A0A2G4SPG4-F1
#
_cell.length_a   1.000
_cell.length_b   1.000
_cell.length_c   1.000
_cell.angle_alpha   90.00
_cell.angle_beta   90.00
_cell.angle_gamma   90.00
#
_symmetry.space_group_name_H-M   'P 1'
#
loop_
_entity.id
_entity.type
_entity.pdbx_description
1 polymer ?
#
loop_
_entity_poly.entity_id
_entity_poly.type
_entity_poly.pdbx_seq_one_letter_code
_entity_poly.pdbx_strand_id
1 'polypeptide(L)'
;LSQYYDIFISEGFDSISSLLEITEEDMIVMNIKRGHRRVRATDNKKSKGRNSSTNEIIPNQTIIRSTSISSNEDNESVQSDSTAPKRKYRRHAKPDRNAPIKPPSAYIMFSNDSRAKLKDQNLSFAELAKVVGEQWKNLSYYEKQAYERKAMRAKDEYLAALERYRETDEYKRYQQYLKEFKAKQESANR
;
A
#
# COMPACT_ATOMS: atom_id res chain seq x y z
N LEU A 1 11.11 -17.79 18.22
CA LEU A 1 12.13 -17.34 19.18
C LEU A 1 13.06 -18.48 19.61
N SER A 2 12.60 -19.74 19.63
CA SER A 2 13.42 -20.93 19.91
C SER A 2 14.67 -21.07 19.04
N GLN A 3 14.62 -20.67 17.76
CA GLN A 3 15.78 -20.68 16.86
C GLN A 3 16.93 -19.73 17.25
N TYR A 4 16.71 -18.85 18.25
CA TYR A 4 17.72 -17.93 18.78
C TYR A 4 18.16 -18.32 20.20
N TYR A 5 17.80 -19.54 20.65
CA TYR A 5 18.07 -20.01 22.01
C TYR A 5 19.57 -20.00 22.34
N ASP A 6 20.42 -20.45 21.42
CA ASP A 6 21.88 -20.46 21.62
C ASP A 6 22.46 -19.04 21.74
N ILE A 7 21.90 -18.08 20.99
CA ILE A 7 22.28 -16.66 21.04
C ILE A 7 21.85 -16.04 22.38
N PHE A 8 20.67 -16.42 22.89
CA PHE A 8 20.22 -15.96 24.19
C PHE A 8 21.10 -16.51 25.32
N ILE A 9 21.48 -17.79 25.28
CA ILE A 9 22.40 -18.36 26.27
C ILE A 9 23.78 -17.70 26.20
N SER A 10 24.32 -17.46 24.99
CA SER A 10 25.65 -16.84 24.84
C SER A 10 25.72 -15.42 25.40
N GLU A 11 24.59 -14.70 25.37
CA GLU A 11 24.46 -13.34 25.91
C GLU A 11 23.99 -13.34 27.38
N GLY A 12 23.93 -14.50 28.04
CA GLY A 12 23.61 -14.62 29.47
C GLY A 12 22.12 -14.72 29.83
N PHE A 13 21.25 -14.93 28.85
CA PHE A 13 19.81 -15.16 29.04
C PHE A 13 19.50 -16.67 29.08
N ASP A 14 20.01 -17.35 30.10
CA ASP A 14 19.95 -18.80 30.30
C ASP A 14 18.66 -19.29 31.01
N SER A 15 17.87 -18.37 31.59
CA SER A 15 16.64 -18.67 32.31
C SER A 15 15.40 -18.06 31.67
N ILE A 16 14.24 -18.71 31.89
CA ILE A 16 12.93 -18.23 31.41
C ILE A 16 12.60 -16.84 31.99
N SER A 17 13.04 -16.57 33.23
CA SER A 17 12.90 -15.26 33.88
C SER A 17 13.69 -14.17 33.16
N SER A 18 14.95 -14.44 32.83
CA SER A 18 15.81 -13.50 32.10
C SER A 18 15.29 -13.26 30.67
N LEU A 19 14.72 -14.27 30.01
CA LEU A 19 14.10 -14.15 28.68
C LEU A 19 12.84 -13.24 28.66
N LEU A 20 12.22 -13.00 29.82
CA LEU A 20 11.11 -12.07 29.99
C LEU A 20 11.59 -10.62 30.19
N GLU A 21 12.86 -10.43 30.57
CA GLU A 21 13.49 -9.12 30.77
C GLU A 21 14.10 -8.54 29.48
N ILE A 22 14.32 -9.39 28.46
CA ILE A 22 14.84 -8.97 27.14
C ILE A 22 13.91 -7.93 26.50
N THR A 23 14.44 -6.73 26.32
CA THR A 23 13.76 -5.61 25.67
C THR A 23 13.82 -5.70 24.14
N GLU A 24 13.12 -4.81 23.44
CA GLU A 24 13.19 -4.77 21.96
C GLU A 24 14.58 -4.34 21.48
N GLU A 25 15.23 -3.46 22.24
CA GLU A 25 16.58 -2.97 22.05
C GLU A 25 17.60 -4.11 22.13
N ASP A 26 17.50 -4.97 23.14
CA ASP A 26 18.39 -6.14 23.31
C ASP A 26 18.27 -7.10 22.11
N MET A 27 17.04 -7.32 21.62
CA MET A 27 16.82 -8.13 20.41
C MET A 27 17.34 -7.49 19.13
N ILE A 28 17.50 -6.16 19.09
CA ILE A 28 18.14 -5.46 17.97
C ILE A 28 19.65 -5.68 18.01
N VAL A 29 20.27 -5.58 19.19
CA VAL A 29 21.70 -5.81 19.40
C VAL A 29 22.08 -7.26 19.04
N MET A 30 21.24 -8.23 19.39
CA MET A 30 21.41 -9.64 19.02
C MET A 30 21.08 -9.98 17.54
N ASN A 31 20.88 -8.96 16.68
CA ASN A 31 20.59 -9.12 15.24
C ASN A 31 19.37 -10.03 14.91
N ILE A 32 18.42 -10.15 15.82
CA ILE A 32 17.22 -10.98 15.62
C ILE A 32 16.34 -10.32 14.56
N LYS A 33 15.89 -11.06 13.52
CA LYS A 33 15.09 -10.48 12.42
C LYS A 33 13.83 -9.75 12.94
N ARG A 34 13.57 -8.54 12.41
CA ARG A 34 12.44 -7.66 12.79
C ARG A 34 11.07 -8.35 12.80
N GLY A 35 10.83 -9.27 11.87
CA GLY A 35 9.59 -10.06 11.83
C GLY A 35 9.38 -10.96 13.05
N HIS A 36 10.46 -11.48 13.65
CA HIS A 36 10.42 -12.32 14.84
C HIS A 36 10.36 -11.50 16.14
N ARG A 37 10.90 -10.28 16.14
CA ARG A 37 10.79 -9.31 17.25
C ARG A 37 9.35 -8.79 17.43
N ARG A 38 8.64 -8.57 16.32
CA ARG A 38 7.26 -8.03 16.30
C ARG A 38 6.19 -8.92 16.96
N VAL A 39 6.49 -10.19 17.25
CA VAL A 39 5.55 -11.11 17.92
C VAL A 39 5.33 -10.75 19.39
N ARG A 40 6.30 -10.11 20.06
CA ARG A 40 6.16 -9.68 21.48
C ARG A 40 5.44 -8.34 21.66
N ALA A 41 5.51 -7.45 20.67
CA ALA A 41 4.88 -6.13 20.74
C ALA A 41 3.34 -6.19 20.78
N THR A 42 2.73 -7.28 20.31
CA THR A 42 1.28 -7.49 20.38
C THR A 42 0.78 -7.85 21.79
N ASP A 43 1.58 -8.55 22.59
CA ASP A 43 1.16 -9.01 23.92
C ASP A 43 1.29 -7.90 24.97
N ASN A 44 2.36 -7.10 24.92
CA ASN A 44 2.53 -5.93 25.81
C ASN A 44 1.52 -4.79 25.53
N LYS A 45 0.95 -4.73 24.32
CA LYS A 45 -0.07 -3.71 23.98
C LYS A 45 -1.47 -4.08 24.48
N LYS A 46 -1.76 -5.37 24.72
CA LYS A 46 -3.05 -5.84 25.27
C LYS A 46 -3.23 -5.47 26.75
N SER A 47 -2.15 -5.36 27.51
CA SER A 47 -2.19 -5.03 28.95
C SER A 47 -2.22 -3.52 29.23
N LYS A 48 -1.92 -2.66 28.24
CA LYS A 48 -1.84 -1.19 28.41
C LYS A 48 -2.96 -0.39 27.73
N GLY A 49 -3.97 -1.06 27.15
CA GLY A 49 -4.98 -0.44 26.27
C GLY A 49 -6.42 -0.52 26.79
N ARG A 50 -6.68 -0.12 28.05
CA ARG A 50 -8.01 0.35 28.47
C ARG A 50 -7.91 1.86 28.67
N ASN A 51 -8.64 2.60 27.84
CA ASN A 51 -8.88 4.07 27.85
C ASN A 51 -7.91 4.93 27.00
N SER A 52 -8.33 5.24 25.76
CA SER A 52 -8.55 6.63 25.32
C SER A 52 -9.10 6.64 23.90
N SER A 53 -10.32 7.16 23.76
CA SER A 53 -11.00 7.43 22.51
C SER A 53 -10.38 8.64 21.83
N THR A 54 -9.83 8.47 20.63
CA THR A 54 -9.70 9.57 19.66
C THR A 54 -9.96 9.02 18.25
N ASN A 55 -11.00 9.57 17.63
CA ASN A 55 -11.35 9.37 16.23
C ASN A 55 -10.37 10.17 15.37
N GLU A 56 -9.56 9.51 14.55
CA GLU A 56 -8.81 10.13 13.45
C GLU A 56 -8.94 9.23 12.21
N ILE A 57 -9.60 9.78 11.20
CA ILE A 57 -9.94 9.15 9.92
C ILE A 57 -8.73 9.29 8.99
N ILE A 58 -8.03 8.19 8.72
CA ILE A 58 -6.94 8.14 7.73
C ILE A 58 -7.48 7.59 6.40
N PRO A 59 -7.47 8.34 5.28
CA PRO A 59 -7.84 7.78 3.98
C PRO A 59 -6.68 6.98 3.38
N ASN A 60 -6.98 5.71 3.11
CA ASN A 60 -6.09 4.70 2.54
C ASN A 60 -5.42 5.14 1.23
N GLN A 61 -4.09 5.24 1.24
CA GLN A 61 -3.28 5.36 0.03
C GLN A 61 -3.14 3.98 -0.63
N THR A 62 -3.70 3.83 -1.83
CA THR A 62 -3.43 2.66 -2.69
C THR A 62 -2.46 3.09 -3.78
N ILE A 63 -1.24 2.55 -3.73
CA ILE A 63 -0.17 2.76 -4.71
C ILE A 63 -0.54 2.03 -6.01
N ILE A 64 -0.63 2.79 -7.11
CA ILE A 64 -0.79 2.27 -8.48
C ILE A 64 0.57 1.69 -8.90
N ARG A 65 0.65 0.37 -9.11
CA ARG A 65 1.82 -0.30 -9.70
C ARG A 65 1.52 -0.57 -11.17
N SER A 66 2.28 0.06 -12.05
CA SER A 66 2.25 -0.11 -13.50
C SER A 66 2.60 -1.56 -13.89
N THR A 67 1.89 -2.03 -14.91
CA THR A 67 2.05 -3.30 -15.60
C THR A 67 3.44 -3.44 -16.23
N SER A 68 4.22 -4.42 -15.76
CA SER A 68 5.35 -5.00 -16.49
C SER A 68 5.00 -6.43 -16.88
N ILE A 69 5.00 -6.68 -18.17
CA ILE A 69 4.92 -7.98 -18.83
C ILE A 69 6.03 -8.87 -18.27
N SER A 70 5.67 -10.05 -17.75
CA SER A 70 6.63 -11.04 -17.26
C SER A 70 6.63 -12.22 -18.22
N SER A 71 7.67 -12.32 -19.02
CA SER A 71 8.07 -13.54 -19.73
C SER A 71 8.48 -14.60 -18.72
N ASN A 72 8.08 -15.84 -18.99
CA ASN A 72 8.44 -17.02 -18.22
C ASN A 72 9.92 -17.34 -18.45
N GLU A 73 10.71 -17.36 -17.38
CA GLU A 73 11.93 -18.14 -17.34
C GLU A 73 11.94 -18.93 -16.04
N ASP A 74 12.09 -20.24 -16.21
CA ASP A 74 12.14 -21.25 -15.18
C ASP A 74 13.34 -21.01 -14.26
N ASN A 75 13.11 -20.89 -12.95
CA ASN A 75 14.20 -20.88 -11.99
C ASN A 75 13.91 -21.86 -10.85
N GLU A 76 14.82 -22.82 -10.73
CA GLU A 76 14.85 -23.98 -9.87
C GLU A 76 14.63 -23.64 -8.40
N SER A 77 13.78 -24.45 -7.75
CA SER A 77 13.36 -24.28 -6.38
C SER A 77 14.44 -24.68 -5.38
N VAL A 78 15.07 -23.72 -4.73
CA VAL A 78 15.76 -23.97 -3.45
C VAL A 78 14.72 -23.95 -2.33
N GLN A 79 14.40 -25.12 -1.80
CA GLN A 79 13.44 -25.33 -0.72
C GLN A 79 14.04 -24.87 0.62
N SER A 80 13.66 -23.68 1.09
CA SER A 80 13.86 -23.28 2.48
C SER A 80 12.68 -23.77 3.32
N ASP A 81 12.90 -24.83 4.10
CA ASP A 81 11.95 -25.40 5.05
C ASP A 81 11.58 -24.34 6.11
N SER A 82 10.40 -23.75 5.93
CA SER A 82 9.81 -22.80 6.87
C SER A 82 8.33 -23.15 6.99
N THR A 83 8.00 -23.86 8.06
CA THR A 83 6.69 -24.45 8.39
C THR A 83 5.60 -23.42 8.72
N ALA A 84 5.79 -22.14 8.35
CA ALA A 84 4.77 -21.11 8.52
C ALA A 84 3.85 -21.06 7.29
N PRO A 85 2.51 -21.18 7.46
CA PRO A 85 1.60 -21.14 6.33
C PRO A 85 1.71 -19.79 5.60
N LYS A 86 2.14 -19.82 4.34
CA LYS A 86 2.17 -18.63 3.48
C LYS A 86 0.72 -18.10 3.34
N ARG A 87 0.51 -16.80 3.57
CA ARG A 87 -0.81 -16.17 3.44
C ARG A 87 -1.36 -16.39 2.03
N LYS A 88 -2.54 -16.99 1.92
CA LYS A 88 -3.23 -17.18 0.64
C LYS A 88 -3.55 -15.82 0.01
N TYR A 89 -3.08 -15.60 -1.21
CA TYR A 89 -3.34 -14.38 -1.94
C TYR A 89 -4.82 -14.30 -2.33
N ARG A 90 -5.52 -13.23 -1.91
CA ARG A 90 -6.90 -12.97 -2.31
C ARG A 90 -6.89 -12.19 -3.61
N ARG A 91 -7.65 -12.67 -4.61
CA ARG A 91 -7.76 -12.00 -5.89
C ARG A 91 -8.66 -10.76 -5.75
N HIS A 92 -8.36 -9.72 -6.52
CA HIS A 92 -9.20 -8.53 -6.64
C HIS A 92 -10.17 -8.66 -7.83
N ALA A 93 -11.31 -7.97 -7.76
CA ALA A 93 -12.26 -7.90 -8.87
C ALA A 93 -11.61 -7.16 -10.04
N LYS A 94 -11.95 -7.57 -11.27
CA LYS A 94 -11.47 -6.89 -12.48
C LYS A 94 -12.12 -5.50 -12.57
N PRO A 95 -11.36 -4.45 -12.94
CA PRO A 95 -11.94 -3.14 -13.18
C PRO A 95 -12.82 -3.17 -14.43
N ASP A 96 -13.85 -2.34 -14.42
CA ASP A 96 -14.73 -2.10 -15.55
C ASP A 96 -14.02 -1.28 -16.63
N ARG A 97 -14.16 -1.67 -17.90
CA ARG A 97 -13.58 -0.95 -19.05
C ARG A 97 -14.46 0.22 -19.50
N ASN A 98 -15.75 0.17 -19.18
CA ASN A 98 -16.75 1.11 -19.70
C ASN A 98 -17.04 2.22 -18.68
N ALA A 99 -16.60 2.04 -17.44
CA ALA A 99 -16.70 3.07 -16.41
C ALA A 99 -15.83 4.28 -16.76
N PRO A 100 -16.32 5.52 -16.51
CA PRO A 100 -15.51 6.71 -16.66
C PRO A 100 -14.27 6.64 -15.76
N ILE A 101 -13.16 7.18 -16.25
CA ILE A 101 -11.88 7.17 -15.53
C ILE A 101 -11.83 8.38 -14.60
N LYS A 102 -11.41 8.14 -13.36
CA LYS A 102 -11.23 9.23 -12.38
C LYS A 102 -10.17 10.22 -12.87
N PRO A 103 -10.46 11.53 -12.86
CA PRO A 103 -9.51 12.53 -13.31
C PRO A 103 -8.35 12.68 -12.32
N PRO A 104 -7.16 13.10 -12.80
CA PRO A 104 -6.02 13.38 -11.94
C PRO A 104 -6.28 14.59 -11.04
N SER A 105 -5.65 14.60 -9.86
CA SER A 105 -5.67 15.78 -8.97
C SER A 105 -4.80 16.91 -9.53
N ALA A 106 -4.93 18.11 -8.97
CA ALA A 106 -4.17 19.29 -9.36
C ALA A 106 -2.65 19.04 -9.38
N TYR A 107 -2.12 18.41 -8.32
CA TYR A 107 -0.71 18.05 -8.24
C TYR A 107 -0.31 17.03 -9.32
N ILE A 108 -1.15 16.03 -9.59
CA ILE A 108 -0.83 15.02 -10.62
C ILE A 108 -0.82 15.67 -12.01
N MET A 109 -1.78 16.54 -12.32
CA MET A 109 -1.79 17.33 -13.55
C MET A 109 -0.49 18.13 -13.70
N PHE A 110 -0.11 18.90 -12.68
CA PHE A 110 1.15 19.63 -12.65
C PHE A 110 2.35 18.71 -12.83
N SER A 111 2.42 17.60 -12.09
CA SER A 111 3.54 16.67 -12.14
C SER A 111 3.72 16.04 -13.53
N ASN A 112 2.63 15.80 -14.25
CA ASN A 112 2.66 15.29 -15.61
C ASN A 112 3.20 16.36 -16.57
N ASP A 113 2.76 17.61 -16.43
CA ASP A 113 3.25 18.73 -17.23
C ASP A 113 4.75 18.98 -16.97
N SER A 114 5.19 18.98 -15.70
CA SER A 114 6.59 19.16 -15.35
C SER A 114 7.47 18.00 -15.82
N ARG A 115 7.00 16.74 -15.70
CA ARG A 115 7.71 15.57 -16.24
C ARG A 115 7.83 15.63 -17.75
N ALA A 116 6.82 16.15 -18.45
CA ALA A 116 6.88 16.32 -19.91
C ALA A 116 7.97 17.33 -20.30
N LYS A 117 8.14 18.42 -19.53
CA LYS A 117 9.22 19.41 -19.74
C LYS A 117 10.62 18.87 -19.42
N LEU A 118 10.72 17.98 -18.45
CA LEU A 118 12.00 17.40 -17.98
C LEU A 118 12.36 16.08 -18.68
N LYS A 119 11.53 15.63 -19.63
CA LYS A 119 11.70 14.35 -20.32
C LYS A 119 13.04 14.25 -21.05
N ASP A 120 13.55 15.37 -21.54
CA ASP A 120 14.78 15.42 -22.33
C ASP A 120 16.06 15.36 -21.47
N GLN A 121 15.94 15.50 -20.15
CA GLN A 121 17.09 15.53 -19.24
C GLN A 121 17.57 14.14 -18.77
N ASN A 122 16.94 13.04 -19.23
CA ASN A 122 17.30 11.64 -18.89
C ASN A 122 17.50 11.39 -17.38
N LEU A 123 16.77 12.13 -16.53
CA LEU A 123 16.84 12.02 -15.08
C LEU A 123 16.15 10.72 -14.59
N SER A 124 16.65 10.16 -13.49
CA SER A 124 15.98 9.03 -12.85
C SER A 124 14.60 9.44 -12.34
N PHE A 125 13.65 8.49 -12.29
CA PHE A 125 12.30 8.75 -11.76
C PHE A 125 12.33 9.34 -10.35
N ALA A 126 13.26 8.89 -9.51
CA ALA A 126 13.41 9.40 -8.15
C ALA A 126 13.87 10.86 -8.12
N GLU A 127 14.75 11.27 -9.04
CA GLU A 127 15.25 12.64 -9.15
C GLU A 127 14.17 13.56 -9.71
N LEU A 128 13.46 13.11 -10.76
CA LEU A 128 12.29 13.81 -11.30
C LEU A 128 11.22 14.04 -10.22
N ALA A 129 10.96 13.04 -9.37
CA ALA A 129 9.98 13.18 -8.30
C ALA A 129 10.40 14.24 -7.26
N LYS A 130 11.69 14.34 -6.94
CA LYS A 130 12.22 15.39 -6.04
C LYS A 130 12.05 16.78 -6.66
N VAL A 131 12.53 16.97 -7.90
CA VAL A 131 12.47 18.24 -8.62
C VAL A 131 11.02 18.73 -8.75
N VAL A 132 10.11 17.85 -9.19
CA VAL A 132 8.68 18.19 -9.33
C VAL A 132 8.05 18.54 -7.98
N GLY A 133 8.40 17.83 -6.92
CA GLY A 133 7.92 18.12 -5.56
C GLY A 133 8.37 19.49 -5.07
N GLU A 134 9.62 19.87 -5.35
CA GLU A 134 10.15 21.20 -5.03
C GLU A 134 9.50 22.30 -5.85
N GLN A 135 9.35 22.10 -7.17
CA GLN A 135 8.66 23.05 -8.04
C GLN A 135 7.21 23.30 -7.61
N TRP A 136 6.49 22.25 -7.17
CA TRP A 136 5.13 22.41 -6.67
C TRP A 136 5.05 23.22 -5.37
N LYS A 137 6.02 23.06 -4.47
CA LYS A 137 6.09 23.83 -3.22
C LYS A 137 6.42 25.29 -3.48
N ASN A 138 7.26 25.56 -4.47
CA ASN A 138 7.70 26.91 -4.84
C ASN A 138 6.76 27.60 -5.85
N LEU A 139 5.71 26.91 -6.32
CA LEU A 139 4.74 27.45 -7.26
C LEU A 139 3.97 28.62 -6.62
N SER A 140 3.64 29.63 -7.43
CA SER A 140 2.83 30.75 -6.92
C SER A 140 1.41 30.29 -6.56
N TYR A 141 0.75 31.02 -5.65
CA TYR A 141 -0.64 30.76 -5.28
C TYR A 141 -1.57 30.75 -6.50
N TYR A 142 -1.39 31.69 -7.43
CA TYR A 142 -2.22 31.82 -8.62
C TYR A 142 -2.07 30.65 -9.58
N GLU A 143 -0.84 30.18 -9.82
CA GLU A 143 -0.58 29.01 -10.66
C GLU A 143 -1.16 27.75 -10.02
N LYS A 144 -0.95 27.57 -8.71
CA LYS A 144 -1.50 26.44 -7.97
C LYS A 144 -3.03 26.42 -8.05
N GLN A 145 -3.66 27.58 -7.88
CA GLN A 145 -5.11 27.74 -7.99
C GLN A 145 -5.62 27.48 -9.41
N ALA A 146 -4.84 27.80 -10.46
CA ALA A 146 -5.20 27.46 -11.83
C ALA A 146 -5.28 25.93 -12.03
N TYR A 147 -4.30 25.19 -11.49
CA TYR A 147 -4.32 23.72 -11.49
C TYR A 147 -5.47 23.15 -10.65
N GLU A 148 -5.77 23.74 -9.49
CA GLU A 148 -6.91 23.34 -8.66
C GLU A 148 -8.25 23.54 -9.39
N ARG A 149 -8.44 24.69 -10.05
CA ARG A 149 -9.64 24.95 -10.87
C ARG A 149 -9.77 23.95 -12.03
N LYS A 150 -8.66 23.62 -12.70
CA LYS A 150 -8.66 22.63 -13.79
C LYS A 150 -9.02 21.23 -13.27
N ALA A 151 -8.47 20.82 -12.13
CA ALA A 151 -8.78 19.54 -11.50
C ALA A 151 -10.23 19.48 -11.00
N MET A 152 -10.76 20.58 -10.47
CA MET A 152 -12.15 20.69 -10.04
C MET A 152 -13.11 20.53 -11.23
N ARG A 153 -12.89 21.25 -12.32
CA ARG A 153 -13.70 21.10 -13.54
C ARG A 153 -13.67 19.66 -14.06
N ALA A 154 -12.49 19.05 -14.16
CA ALA A 154 -12.38 17.66 -14.61
C ALA A 154 -13.11 16.68 -13.68
N LYS A 155 -13.10 16.94 -12.37
CA LYS A 155 -13.86 16.17 -11.38
C LYS A 155 -15.37 16.31 -11.61
N ASP A 156 -15.86 17.51 -11.86
CA ASP A 156 -17.29 17.76 -12.09
C ASP A 156 -17.76 17.07 -13.38
N GLU A 157 -16.98 17.14 -14.46
CA GLU A 157 -17.23 16.41 -15.70
C GLU A 157 -17.27 14.90 -15.50
N TYR A 158 -16.33 14.36 -14.71
CA TYR A 158 -16.31 12.95 -14.34
C TYR A 158 -17.54 12.54 -13.53
N LEU A 159 -17.99 13.36 -12.58
CA LEU A 159 -19.19 13.06 -11.79
C LEU A 159 -20.44 13.01 -12.68
N ALA A 160 -20.58 13.96 -13.60
CA ALA A 160 -21.68 13.96 -14.57
C ALA A 160 -21.61 12.75 -15.53
N ALA A 161 -20.41 12.33 -15.96
CA ALA A 161 -20.23 11.12 -16.76
C ALA A 161 -20.56 9.85 -15.96
N LEU A 162 -20.20 9.82 -14.67
CA LEU A 162 -20.47 8.70 -13.78
C LEU A 162 -21.97 8.54 -13.50
N GLU A 163 -22.71 9.64 -13.37
CA GLU A 163 -24.17 9.60 -13.22
C GLU A 163 -24.84 8.96 -14.44
N ARG A 164 -24.47 9.40 -15.66
CA ARG A 164 -24.95 8.77 -16.90
C ARG A 164 -24.57 7.29 -16.99
N TYR A 165 -23.34 6.97 -16.58
CA TYR A 165 -22.86 5.59 -16.59
C TYR A 165 -23.69 4.67 -15.66
N ARG A 166 -24.10 5.17 -14.49
CA ARG A 166 -24.89 4.40 -13.51
C ARG A 166 -26.24 3.95 -14.04
N GLU A 167 -26.83 4.70 -14.98
CA GLU A 167 -28.12 4.37 -15.59
C GLU A 167 -27.99 3.30 -16.69
N THR A 168 -26.78 3.10 -17.21
CA THR A 168 -26.51 2.20 -18.34
C THR A 168 -26.60 0.73 -17.91
N ASP A 169 -27.03 -0.16 -18.82
CA ASP A 169 -27.11 -1.60 -18.54
C ASP A 169 -25.74 -2.25 -18.30
N GLU A 170 -24.68 -1.66 -18.82
CA GLU A 170 -23.29 -2.06 -18.58
C GLU A 170 -22.93 -1.97 -17.10
N TYR A 171 -23.32 -0.87 -16.43
CA TYR A 171 -23.12 -0.71 -15.00
C TYR A 171 -23.87 -1.79 -14.21
N LYS A 172 -25.11 -2.12 -14.60
CA LYS A 172 -25.89 -3.20 -13.95
C LYS A 172 -25.19 -4.56 -14.08
N ARG A 173 -24.68 -4.89 -15.27
CA ARG A 173 -23.91 -6.13 -15.51
C ARG A 173 -22.64 -6.15 -14.66
N TYR A 174 -21.92 -5.03 -14.58
CA TYR A 174 -20.73 -4.94 -13.74
C TYR A 174 -21.05 -5.09 -12.24
N GLN A 175 -22.16 -4.52 -11.76
CA GLN A 175 -22.63 -4.73 -10.39
C GLN A 175 -22.98 -6.19 -10.08
N GLN A 176 -23.60 -6.90 -11.03
CA GLN A 176 -23.85 -8.34 -10.91
C GLN A 176 -22.53 -9.12 -10.82
N TYR A 177 -21.57 -8.83 -11.71
CA TYR A 177 -20.23 -9.41 -11.66
C TYR A 177 -19.55 -9.18 -10.30
N LEU A 178 -19.63 -7.99 -9.72
CA LEU A 178 -19.05 -7.69 -8.41
C LEU A 178 -19.71 -8.51 -7.28
N LYS A 179 -21.03 -8.70 -7.33
CA LYS A 179 -21.76 -9.54 -6.36
C LYS A 179 -21.33 -11.00 -6.46
N GLU A 180 -21.30 -11.56 -7.67
CA GLU A 180 -20.85 -12.94 -7.92
C GLU A 180 -19.39 -13.15 -7.52
N PHE A 181 -18.52 -12.19 -7.86
CA PHE A 181 -17.11 -12.23 -7.48
C PHE A 181 -16.95 -12.27 -5.96
N LYS A 182 -17.69 -11.43 -5.24
CA LYS A 182 -17.67 -11.40 -3.77
C LYS A 182 -18.19 -12.72 -3.18
N ALA A 183 -19.31 -13.25 -3.68
CA ALA A 183 -19.87 -14.52 -3.24
C ALA A 183 -18.87 -15.68 -3.44
N LYS A 184 -18.21 -15.73 -4.60
CA LYS A 184 -17.17 -16.74 -4.90
C LYS A 184 -15.94 -16.60 -4.01
N GLN A 185 -15.56 -15.38 -3.66
CA GLN A 185 -14.48 -15.14 -2.69
C GLN A 185 -14.88 -15.59 -1.28
N GLU A 186 -16.12 -15.36 -0.86
CA GLU A 186 -16.61 -15.79 0.46
C GLU A 186 -16.73 -17.31 0.56
N SER A 187 -17.27 -17.98 -0.47
CA SER A 187 -17.35 -19.44 -0.51
C SER A 187 -15.98 -20.11 -0.56
N ALA A 188 -14.98 -19.50 -1.19
CA ALA A 188 -13.61 -20.01 -1.24
C ALA A 188 -12.79 -19.76 0.04
N ASN A 189 -13.32 -18.95 0.96
CA ASN A 189 -12.72 -18.66 2.27
C ASN A 189 -13.42 -19.39 3.43
N ARG A 190 -14.60 -19.99 3.20
CA ARG A 190 -15.24 -20.95 4.12
C ARG A 190 -14.66 -22.34 3.87
#